data_AF-A0A7V8YLN1-F1
#
_entry.id   AF-A0A7V8YLN1-F1
#
_cell.length_a   1.000
_cell.length_b   1.000
_cell.length_c   1.000
_cell.angle_alpha   90.00
_cell.angle_beta   90.00
_cell.angle_gamma   90.00
#
_symmetry.space_group_name_H-M   'P 1'
#
loop_
_entity.id
_entity.type
_entity.pdbx_description
1 polymer ?
#
loop_
_entity_poly.entity_id
_entity_poly.type
_entity_poly.pdbx_seq_one_letter_code
_entity_poly.pdbx_strand_id
1 'polypeptide(L)'
;MAATLAVVIVAAALGPSRPAAARDPITEARAQLDQARSAALEAAQQYDSTVAERQQTEAQIASLTETIPLLRAREAQLRVVVSERAAALYRNSDSGTTFQVSGEGDPTDGARRTELTEAATEYDVDTARQLRETTEQLAQAEVEMRFRKTQLDELLVRLEREQLDFDAKVATAEKALWRAEVVGAMRARGTTTIMGASALAPEDIAGWFRATGGRTTVAGISIEELAAIYVEEGAAAGVRGDVAFAQSIVETGSFNAIGPNNFAGLGACDSCSDMTHFPTPRDGVRAQVQHLRNYADPNSRSDGLGHPPSPFWYGPGDFDSFFAKGWCSTWEEMGAGNWATDPGYAPKVLAVYDRMLEYGT
;
A
#
# COMPACT_ATOMS: atom_id res chain seq x y z
N MET A 1 40.94 68.80 -6.35
CA MET A 1 39.88 67.95 -6.94
C MET A 1 39.66 66.77 -6.02
N ALA A 2 38.58 66.75 -5.26
CA ALA A 2 38.17 65.63 -4.43
C ALA A 2 36.75 65.25 -4.87
N ALA A 3 36.60 64.04 -5.40
CA ALA A 3 35.34 63.53 -5.92
C ALA A 3 34.55 62.86 -4.79
N THR A 4 33.39 63.42 -4.46
CA THR A 4 32.44 62.91 -3.47
C THR A 4 31.62 61.80 -4.11
N LEU A 5 31.79 60.55 -3.66
CA LEU A 5 30.99 59.40 -4.10
C LEU A 5 29.62 59.45 -3.38
N ALA A 6 28.53 59.62 -4.13
CA ALA A 6 27.17 59.49 -3.63
C ALA A 6 26.73 58.02 -3.72
N VAL A 7 26.51 57.38 -2.58
CA VAL A 7 25.93 56.03 -2.48
C VAL A 7 24.42 56.15 -2.63
N VAL A 8 23.87 55.64 -3.73
CA VAL A 8 22.43 55.46 -3.93
C VAL A 8 22.02 54.15 -3.27
N ILE A 9 21.33 54.24 -2.14
CA ILE A 9 20.67 53.10 -1.50
C ILE A 9 19.37 52.85 -2.26
N VAL A 10 19.34 51.79 -3.08
CA VAL A 10 18.09 51.27 -3.66
C VAL A 10 17.39 50.47 -2.57
N ALA A 11 16.38 51.06 -1.94
CA ALA A 11 15.45 50.35 -1.08
C ALA A 11 14.59 49.42 -1.94
N ALA A 12 14.90 48.12 -1.93
CA ALA A 12 14.01 47.10 -2.48
C ALA A 12 12.77 47.01 -1.58
N ALA A 13 11.66 47.61 -2.02
CA ALA A 13 10.36 47.39 -1.43
C ALA A 13 9.93 45.94 -1.69
N LEU A 14 10.17 45.08 -0.70
CA LEU A 14 9.53 43.77 -0.60
C LEU A 14 8.03 44.00 -0.36
N GLY A 15 7.25 44.07 -1.43
CA GLY A 15 5.79 43.95 -1.34
C GLY A 15 5.42 42.58 -0.75
N PRO A 16 4.32 42.47 0.00
CA PRO A 16 3.87 41.18 0.52
C PRO A 16 3.70 40.21 -0.64
N SER A 17 4.33 39.03 -0.52
CA SER A 17 4.11 37.90 -1.41
C SER A 17 2.61 37.63 -1.47
N ARG A 18 2.05 37.76 -2.67
CA ARG A 18 0.69 37.27 -2.98
C ARG A 18 0.63 35.81 -2.49
N PRO A 19 -0.33 35.41 -1.64
CA PRO A 19 -0.52 33.99 -1.36
C PRO A 19 -0.77 33.32 -2.72
N ALA A 20 -0.05 32.23 -2.98
CA ALA A 20 -0.35 31.36 -4.11
C ALA A 20 -1.84 31.05 -4.06
N ALA A 21 -2.55 31.21 -5.17
CA ALA A 21 -3.97 30.86 -5.24
C ALA A 21 -4.11 29.44 -4.70
N ALA A 22 -4.93 29.25 -3.66
CA ALA A 22 -5.21 27.95 -3.07
C ALA A 22 -5.56 26.98 -4.21
N ARG A 23 -4.86 25.85 -4.28
CA ARG A 23 -5.06 24.87 -5.34
C ARG A 23 -6.46 24.30 -5.18
N ASP A 24 -7.17 24.10 -6.30
CA ASP A 24 -8.51 23.53 -6.28
C ASP A 24 -8.47 22.09 -5.73
N PRO A 25 -9.15 21.80 -4.59
CA PRO A 25 -9.11 20.48 -3.95
C PRO A 25 -9.58 19.33 -4.84
N ILE A 26 -10.41 19.59 -5.87
CA ILE A 26 -10.82 18.56 -6.83
C ILE A 26 -9.66 18.19 -7.74
N THR A 27 -9.00 19.20 -8.31
CA THR A 27 -7.87 19.02 -9.21
C THR A 27 -6.76 18.26 -8.50
N GLU A 28 -6.54 18.57 -7.22
CA GLU A 28 -5.59 17.85 -6.38
C GLU A 28 -6.04 16.41 -6.12
N ALA A 29 -7.27 16.17 -5.66
CA ALA A 29 -7.78 14.82 -5.43
C ALA A 29 -7.74 13.92 -6.68
N ARG A 30 -7.99 14.49 -7.88
CA ARG A 30 -7.85 13.79 -9.16
C ARG A 30 -6.40 13.46 -9.48
N ALA A 31 -5.49 14.42 -9.33
CA ALA A 31 -4.07 14.20 -9.58
C ALA A 31 -3.52 13.09 -8.67
N GLN A 32 -3.98 13.02 -7.43
CA GLN A 32 -3.60 11.97 -6.48
C GLN A 32 -4.15 10.61 -6.84
N LEU A 33 -5.41 10.54 -7.25
CA LEU A 33 -5.99 9.32 -7.77
C LEU A 33 -5.19 8.80 -8.97
N ASP A 34 -4.83 9.67 -9.91
CA ASP A 34 -4.04 9.30 -11.09
C ASP A 34 -2.64 8.81 -10.68
N GLN A 35 -1.98 9.51 -9.75
CA GLN A 35 -0.67 9.10 -9.23
C GLN A 35 -0.74 7.75 -8.51
N ALA A 36 -1.72 7.55 -7.63
CA ALA A 36 -1.88 6.31 -6.88
C ALA A 36 -2.22 5.13 -7.79
N ARG A 37 -3.06 5.35 -8.83
CA ARG A 37 -3.33 4.35 -9.86
C ARG A 37 -2.08 4.00 -10.67
N SER A 38 -1.27 4.98 -11.07
CA SER A 38 -0.01 4.72 -11.77
C SER A 38 0.92 3.86 -10.91
N ALA A 39 1.10 4.22 -9.65
CA ALA A 39 1.94 3.46 -8.72
C ALA A 39 1.44 2.03 -8.51
N ALA A 40 0.12 1.81 -8.39
CA ALA A 40 -0.46 0.48 -8.27
C ALA A 40 -0.26 -0.36 -9.55
N LEU A 41 -0.38 0.25 -10.73
CA LEU A 41 -0.11 -0.42 -12.01
C LEU A 41 1.36 -0.79 -12.16
N GLU A 42 2.29 0.08 -11.75
CA GLU A 42 3.73 -0.19 -11.76
C GLU A 42 4.07 -1.36 -10.82
N ALA A 43 3.52 -1.38 -9.60
CA ALA A 43 3.71 -2.48 -8.66
C ALA A 43 3.13 -3.80 -9.19
N ALA A 44 1.96 -3.77 -9.84
CA ALA A 44 1.37 -4.95 -10.49
C ALA A 44 2.28 -5.51 -11.60
N GLN A 45 2.84 -4.64 -12.44
CA GLN A 45 3.75 -5.06 -13.51
C GLN A 45 5.03 -5.69 -12.97
N GLN A 46 5.58 -5.16 -11.88
CA GLN A 46 6.75 -5.73 -11.21
C GLN A 46 6.42 -7.12 -10.66
N TYR A 47 5.31 -7.25 -9.92
CA TYR A 47 4.83 -8.52 -9.40
C TYR A 47 4.66 -9.56 -10.53
N ASP A 48 3.96 -9.21 -11.61
CA ASP A 48 3.71 -10.11 -12.74
C ASP A 48 5.02 -10.55 -13.43
N SER A 49 5.98 -9.64 -13.58
CA SER A 49 7.32 -9.94 -14.10
C SER A 49 8.03 -10.97 -13.23
N THR A 50 8.00 -10.81 -11.91
CA THR A 50 8.65 -11.74 -10.98
C THR A 50 7.92 -13.09 -10.90
N VAL A 51 6.60 -13.11 -11.04
CA VAL A 51 5.83 -14.36 -11.22
C VAL A 51 6.30 -15.11 -12.47
N ALA A 52 6.49 -14.41 -13.59
CA ALA A 52 6.97 -15.03 -14.83
C ALA A 52 8.40 -15.59 -14.68
N GLU A 53 9.31 -14.85 -14.03
CA GLU A 53 10.68 -15.32 -13.74
C GLU A 53 10.67 -16.56 -12.84
N ARG A 54 9.79 -16.59 -11.83
CA ARG A 54 9.60 -17.76 -10.96
C ARG A 54 9.16 -18.98 -11.78
N GLN A 55 8.14 -18.84 -12.62
CA GLN A 55 7.63 -19.93 -13.46
C GLN A 55 8.72 -20.47 -14.42
N GLN A 56 9.52 -19.58 -14.99
CA GLN A 56 10.65 -19.97 -15.84
C GLN A 56 11.70 -20.76 -15.06
N THR A 57 12.05 -20.31 -13.85
CA THR A 57 13.01 -20.98 -12.97
C THR A 57 12.50 -22.36 -12.54
N GLU A 58 11.21 -22.46 -12.19
CA GLU A 58 10.54 -23.73 -11.86
C GLU A 58 10.58 -24.71 -13.04
N ALA A 59 10.32 -24.24 -14.27
CA ALA A 59 10.41 -25.06 -15.48
C ALA A 59 11.84 -25.58 -15.73
N GLN A 60 12.86 -24.75 -15.51
CA GLN A 60 14.26 -25.16 -15.61
C GLN A 60 14.62 -26.22 -14.55
N ILE A 61 14.16 -26.05 -13.31
CA ILE A 61 14.34 -27.05 -12.24
C ILE A 61 13.65 -28.36 -12.61
N ALA A 62 12.44 -28.31 -13.17
CA ALA A 62 11.73 -29.50 -13.62
C ALA A 62 12.51 -30.26 -14.71
N SER A 63 13.02 -29.54 -15.72
CA SER A 63 13.87 -30.14 -16.77
C SER A 63 15.14 -30.79 -16.21
N LEU A 64 15.81 -30.14 -15.26
CA LEU A 64 17.01 -30.70 -14.61
C LEU A 64 16.66 -31.92 -13.75
N THR A 65 15.50 -31.91 -13.10
CA THR A 65 14.99 -33.03 -12.30
C THR A 65 14.78 -34.29 -13.14
N GLU A 66 14.38 -34.14 -14.42
CA GLU A 66 14.27 -35.25 -15.37
C GLU A 66 15.62 -35.68 -15.95
N THR A 67 16.52 -34.73 -16.23
CA THR A 67 17.78 -34.99 -16.95
C THR A 67 18.85 -35.65 -16.06
N ILE A 68 18.99 -35.20 -14.81
CA ILE A 68 20.03 -35.68 -13.88
C ILE A 68 19.98 -37.21 -13.68
N PRO A 69 18.81 -37.85 -13.43
CA PRO A 69 18.72 -39.30 -13.32
C PRO A 69 19.17 -40.04 -14.59
N LEU A 70 18.88 -39.51 -15.78
CA LEU A 70 19.28 -40.12 -17.05
C LEU A 70 20.80 -40.08 -17.24
N LEU A 71 21.42 -38.93 -16.93
CA LEU A 71 22.88 -38.79 -16.95
C LEU A 71 23.55 -39.72 -15.94
N ARG A 72 23.03 -39.82 -14.71
CA ARG A 72 23.52 -40.77 -13.69
C ARG A 72 23.43 -42.22 -14.16
N ALA A 73 22.31 -42.61 -14.77
CA ALA A 73 22.14 -43.95 -15.30
C ALA A 73 23.13 -44.25 -16.44
N ARG A 74 23.33 -43.30 -17.36
CA ARG A 74 24.30 -43.43 -18.46
C ARG A 74 25.73 -43.51 -17.95
N GLU A 75 26.10 -42.66 -17.00
CA GLU A 75 27.41 -42.68 -16.36
C GLU A 75 27.68 -44.04 -15.70
N ALA A 76 26.71 -44.57 -14.93
CA ALA A 76 26.83 -45.87 -14.28
C ALA A 76 27.04 -47.01 -15.30
N GLN A 77 26.29 -47.00 -16.40
CA GLN A 77 26.45 -47.97 -17.49
C GLN A 77 27.85 -47.89 -18.12
N LEU A 78 28.31 -46.69 -18.46
CA LEU A 78 29.62 -46.47 -19.07
C LEU A 78 30.76 -46.87 -18.13
N ARG A 79 30.65 -46.59 -16.83
CA ARG A 79 31.62 -47.03 -15.81
C ARG A 79 31.75 -48.55 -15.77
N VAL A 80 30.64 -49.28 -15.82
CA VAL A 80 30.65 -50.75 -15.87
C VAL A 80 31.40 -51.23 -17.11
N VAL A 81 31.04 -50.74 -18.30
CA VAL A 81 31.69 -51.14 -19.56
C VAL A 81 33.19 -50.86 -19.53
N VAL A 82 33.61 -49.66 -19.13
CA VAL A 82 35.03 -49.30 -19.02
C VAL A 82 35.76 -50.22 -18.03
N SER A 83 35.14 -50.54 -16.89
CA SER A 83 35.75 -51.42 -15.87
C SER A 83 35.91 -52.86 -16.35
N GLU A 84 34.92 -53.41 -17.06
CA GLU A 84 34.95 -54.77 -17.60
C GLU A 84 36.02 -54.90 -18.70
N ARG A 85 36.10 -53.89 -19.58
CA ARG A 85 37.10 -53.82 -20.66
C ARG A 85 38.52 -53.68 -20.10
N ALA A 86 38.72 -52.82 -19.11
CA ALA A 86 40.01 -52.68 -18.43
C ALA A 86 40.45 -54.00 -17.74
N ALA A 87 39.52 -54.69 -17.06
CA ALA A 87 39.82 -55.98 -16.42
C ALA A 87 40.14 -57.09 -17.44
N ALA A 88 39.49 -57.08 -18.61
CA ALA A 88 39.79 -58.02 -19.69
C ALA A 88 41.20 -57.79 -20.28
N LEU A 89 41.57 -56.52 -20.52
CA LEU A 89 42.93 -56.17 -20.97
C LEU A 89 43.99 -56.59 -19.94
N TYR A 90 43.75 -56.34 -18.65
CA TYR A 90 44.68 -56.71 -17.58
C TYR A 90 44.89 -58.23 -17.47
N ARG A 91 43.80 -59.02 -17.50
CA ARG A 91 43.90 -60.49 -17.48
C ARG A 91 44.68 -61.04 -18.68
N ASN A 92 44.48 -60.45 -19.85
CA ASN A 92 45.15 -60.88 -21.09
C ASN A 92 46.61 -60.39 -21.17
N SER A 93 46.99 -59.36 -20.41
CA SER A 93 48.38 -58.89 -20.31
C SER A 93 49.22 -59.61 -19.25
N ASP A 94 48.59 -60.09 -18.16
CA ASP A 94 49.26 -60.76 -17.03
C ASP A 94 49.43 -62.28 -17.25
N SER A 95 48.57 -62.88 -18.06
CA SER A 95 48.93 -64.13 -18.73
C SER A 95 49.99 -63.78 -19.77
N GLY A 96 51.22 -64.27 -19.59
CA GLY A 96 52.41 -63.99 -20.43
C GLY A 96 52.32 -64.38 -21.90
N THR A 97 51.15 -64.30 -22.50
CA THR A 97 50.88 -64.28 -23.93
C THR A 97 51.41 -62.98 -24.55
N THR A 98 52.74 -62.90 -24.62
CA THR A 98 53.32 -62.71 -25.95
C THR A 98 52.63 -63.74 -26.83
N PHE A 99 51.80 -63.33 -27.79
CA PHE A 99 51.15 -64.26 -28.71
C PHE A 99 52.23 -64.87 -29.62
N GLN A 100 53.10 -65.71 -29.07
CA GLN A 100 54.04 -66.54 -29.78
C GLN A 100 53.38 -67.89 -29.98
N VAL A 101 52.76 -68.09 -31.15
CA VAL A 101 52.61 -69.42 -31.72
C VAL A 101 52.90 -69.31 -33.21
N SER A 102 54.05 -69.88 -33.56
CA SER A 102 54.43 -70.33 -34.90
C SER A 102 53.28 -71.07 -35.59
N GLY A 103 52.93 -70.68 -36.80
CA GLY A 103 51.97 -71.43 -37.62
C GLY A 103 51.74 -70.78 -38.98
N GLU A 104 52.07 -71.53 -40.04
CA GLU A 104 51.67 -71.25 -41.42
C GLU A 104 50.15 -70.98 -41.49
N GLY A 105 49.77 -69.78 -41.92
CA GLY A 105 48.37 -69.37 -42.07
C GLY A 105 48.25 -68.20 -43.03
N ASP A 106 47.12 -68.15 -43.75
CA ASP A 106 46.76 -67.19 -44.78
C ASP A 106 47.08 -65.73 -44.36
N PRO A 107 47.81 -64.94 -45.18
CA PRO A 107 48.17 -63.55 -44.88
C PRO A 107 46.97 -62.63 -44.60
N THR A 108 45.75 -63.02 -44.99
CA THR A 108 44.52 -62.28 -44.63
C THR A 108 44.14 -62.38 -43.14
N ASP A 109 44.64 -63.39 -42.42
CA ASP A 109 44.33 -63.62 -41.00
C ASP A 109 45.12 -62.68 -40.07
N GLY A 110 46.30 -62.22 -40.51
CA GLY A 110 47.08 -61.19 -39.81
C GLY A 110 46.43 -59.80 -39.91
N ALA A 111 46.00 -59.41 -41.12
CA ALA A 111 45.34 -58.12 -41.35
C ALA A 111 44.02 -58.00 -40.57
N ARG A 112 43.21 -59.06 -40.55
CA ARG A 112 41.93 -59.10 -39.81
C ARG A 112 42.15 -59.00 -38.30
N ARG A 113 43.23 -59.56 -37.74
CA ARG A 113 43.56 -59.43 -36.31
C ARG A 113 44.01 -58.03 -35.93
N THR A 114 44.81 -57.36 -36.76
CA THR A 114 45.20 -55.96 -36.56
C THR A 114 43.98 -55.06 -36.57
N GLU A 115 43.10 -55.21 -37.56
CA GLU A 115 41.85 -54.44 -37.68
C GLU A 115 40.92 -54.62 -36.46
N LEU A 116 40.77 -55.86 -35.96
CA LEU A 116 39.98 -56.14 -34.76
C LEU A 116 40.57 -55.53 -33.48
N THR A 117 41.91 -55.47 -33.39
CA THR A 117 42.60 -54.87 -32.23
C THR A 117 42.50 -53.35 -32.25
N GLU A 118 42.62 -52.74 -33.43
CA GLU A 118 42.45 -51.30 -33.64
C GLU A 118 41.00 -50.88 -33.34
N ALA A 119 40.00 -51.60 -33.88
CA ALA A 119 38.60 -51.33 -33.60
C ALA A 119 38.23 -51.49 -32.11
N ALA A 120 38.82 -52.47 -31.43
CA ALA A 120 38.67 -52.65 -29.99
C ALA A 120 39.26 -51.48 -29.18
N THR A 121 40.42 -50.98 -29.61
CA THR A 121 41.09 -49.83 -28.98
C THR A 121 40.30 -48.54 -29.21
N GLU A 122 39.77 -48.34 -30.43
CA GLU A 122 38.94 -47.20 -30.77
C GLU A 122 37.64 -47.17 -29.96
N TYR A 123 36.96 -48.31 -29.83
CA TYR A 123 35.77 -48.46 -28.99
C TYR A 123 36.04 -48.14 -27.51
N ASP A 124 37.16 -48.59 -26.96
CA ASP A 124 37.54 -48.31 -25.56
C ASP A 124 37.84 -46.83 -25.34
N VAL A 125 38.57 -46.20 -26.28
CA VAL A 125 38.87 -44.77 -26.24
C VAL A 125 37.60 -43.94 -26.36
N ASP A 126 36.66 -44.32 -27.24
CA ASP A 126 35.37 -43.64 -27.37
C ASP A 126 34.50 -43.79 -26.12
N THR A 127 34.39 -45.01 -25.57
CA THR A 127 33.62 -45.24 -24.34
C THR A 127 34.19 -44.44 -23.16
N ALA A 128 35.51 -44.39 -23.01
CA ALA A 128 36.17 -43.58 -21.98
C ALA A 128 35.94 -42.06 -22.20
N ARG A 129 35.88 -41.60 -23.46
CA ARG A 129 35.53 -40.21 -23.80
C ARG A 129 34.08 -39.92 -23.40
N GLN A 130 33.12 -40.74 -23.83
CA GLN A 130 31.71 -40.59 -23.48
C GLN A 130 31.50 -40.58 -21.96
N LEU A 131 32.23 -41.42 -21.21
CA LEU A 131 32.17 -41.43 -19.76
C LEU A 131 32.59 -40.09 -19.16
N ARG A 132 33.71 -39.52 -19.62
CA ARG A 132 34.19 -38.20 -19.16
C ARG A 132 33.16 -37.11 -19.46
N GLU A 133 32.67 -37.06 -20.69
CA GLU A 133 31.66 -36.08 -21.12
C GLU A 133 30.37 -36.21 -20.31
N THR A 134 29.88 -37.43 -20.08
CA THR A 134 28.67 -37.67 -19.27
C THR A 134 28.88 -37.25 -17.81
N THR A 135 30.05 -37.54 -17.24
CA THR A 135 30.42 -37.13 -15.86
C THR A 135 30.43 -35.60 -15.75
N GLU A 136 31.01 -34.91 -16.72
CA GLU A 136 31.08 -33.45 -16.76
C GLU A 136 29.68 -32.83 -16.91
N GLN A 137 28.85 -33.35 -17.82
CA GLN A 137 27.46 -32.91 -18.00
C GLN A 137 26.63 -33.09 -16.73
N LEU A 138 26.79 -34.24 -16.05
CA LEU A 138 26.11 -34.50 -14.78
C LEU A 138 26.52 -33.49 -13.72
N ALA A 139 27.82 -33.26 -13.55
CA ALA A 139 28.33 -32.31 -12.57
C ALA A 139 27.81 -30.88 -12.84
N GLN A 140 27.77 -30.46 -14.10
CA GLN A 140 27.20 -29.17 -14.50
C GLN A 140 25.70 -29.09 -14.19
N ALA A 141 24.92 -30.11 -14.55
CA ALA A 141 23.48 -30.16 -14.27
C ALA A 141 23.17 -30.10 -12.77
N GLU A 142 23.95 -30.78 -11.92
CA GLU A 142 23.79 -30.75 -10.46
C GLU A 142 24.17 -29.41 -9.83
N VAL A 143 25.15 -28.71 -10.38
CA VAL A 143 25.50 -27.34 -9.96
C VAL A 143 24.40 -26.37 -10.39
N GLU A 144 23.95 -26.46 -11.64
CA GLU A 144 22.87 -25.62 -12.17
C GLU A 144 21.58 -25.81 -11.37
N MET A 145 21.21 -27.05 -11.04
CA MET A 145 20.01 -27.32 -10.22
C MET A 145 20.09 -26.67 -8.85
N ARG A 146 21.27 -26.71 -8.19
CA ARG A 146 21.48 -26.04 -6.90
C ARG A 146 21.35 -24.53 -7.04
N PHE A 147 21.97 -23.96 -8.06
CA PHE A 147 21.87 -22.53 -8.36
C PHE A 147 20.42 -22.09 -8.60
N ARG A 148 19.68 -22.81 -9.45
CA ARG A 148 18.26 -22.48 -9.75
C ARG A 148 17.36 -22.61 -8.53
N LYS A 149 17.60 -23.58 -7.66
CA LYS A 149 16.84 -23.69 -6.39
C LYS A 149 17.08 -22.49 -5.48
N THR A 150 18.34 -22.06 -5.34
CA THR A 150 18.65 -20.83 -4.59
C THR A 150 18.01 -19.59 -5.23
N GLN A 151 18.05 -19.48 -6.56
CA GLN A 151 17.36 -18.39 -7.28
C GLN A 151 15.85 -18.43 -7.03
N LEU A 152 15.22 -19.62 -7.02
CA LEU A 152 13.80 -19.77 -6.70
C LEU A 152 13.48 -19.32 -5.28
N ASP A 153 14.29 -19.71 -4.29
CA ASP A 153 14.10 -19.28 -2.89
C ASP A 153 14.18 -17.74 -2.76
N GLU A 154 15.12 -17.10 -3.44
CA GLU A 154 15.25 -15.64 -3.49
C GLU A 154 14.05 -14.96 -4.17
N LEU A 155 13.54 -15.54 -5.27
CA LEU A 155 12.37 -15.04 -5.98
C LEU A 155 11.11 -15.13 -5.12
N LEU A 156 10.94 -16.20 -4.33
CA LEU A 156 9.78 -16.35 -3.45
C LEU A 156 9.74 -15.27 -2.36
N VAL A 157 10.88 -14.96 -1.74
CA VAL A 157 10.99 -13.87 -0.75
C VAL A 157 10.70 -12.51 -1.39
N ARG A 158 11.22 -12.28 -2.60
CA ARG A 158 10.95 -11.05 -3.35
C ARG A 158 9.46 -10.90 -3.66
N LEU A 159 8.82 -11.98 -4.13
CA LEU A 159 7.42 -11.99 -4.51
C LEU A 159 6.50 -11.65 -3.34
N GLU A 160 6.78 -12.18 -2.14
CA GLU A 160 6.02 -11.85 -0.93
C GLU A 160 6.10 -10.34 -0.61
N ARG A 161 7.30 -9.76 -0.72
CA ARG A 161 7.49 -8.32 -0.50
C ARG A 161 6.79 -7.46 -1.55
N GLU A 162 6.89 -7.84 -2.82
CA GLU A 162 6.23 -7.12 -3.93
C GLU A 162 4.71 -7.23 -3.84
N GLN A 163 4.18 -8.38 -3.40
CA GLN A 163 2.75 -8.53 -3.13
C GLN A 163 2.27 -7.56 -2.04
N LEU A 164 3.01 -7.46 -0.93
CA LEU A 164 2.68 -6.51 0.13
C LEU A 164 2.73 -5.05 -0.33
N ASP A 165 3.71 -4.69 -1.17
CA ASP A 165 3.77 -3.33 -1.75
C ASP A 165 2.59 -3.09 -2.69
N PHE A 166 2.29 -4.03 -3.58
CA PHE A 166 1.14 -3.96 -4.48
C PHE A 166 -0.18 -3.76 -3.72
N ASP A 167 -0.45 -4.58 -2.70
CA ASP A 167 -1.65 -4.47 -1.87
C ASP A 167 -1.75 -3.09 -1.19
N ALA A 168 -0.62 -2.58 -0.68
CA ALA A 168 -0.56 -1.24 -0.09
C ALA A 168 -0.82 -0.12 -1.10
N LYS A 169 -0.33 -0.25 -2.34
CA LYS A 169 -0.60 0.73 -3.41
C LYS A 169 -2.06 0.68 -3.85
N VAL A 170 -2.67 -0.51 -3.92
CA VAL A 170 -4.10 -0.65 -4.22
C VAL A 170 -4.93 0.03 -3.14
N ALA A 171 -4.68 -0.24 -1.87
CA ALA A 171 -5.39 0.42 -0.76
C ALA A 171 -5.25 1.96 -0.80
N THR A 172 -4.07 2.45 -1.18
CA THR A 172 -3.83 3.89 -1.38
C THR A 172 -4.67 4.45 -2.55
N ALA A 173 -4.73 3.73 -3.67
CA ALA A 173 -5.52 4.14 -4.83
C ALA A 173 -7.03 4.12 -4.56
N GLU A 174 -7.53 3.15 -3.81
CA GLU A 174 -8.92 3.08 -3.38
C GLU A 174 -9.30 4.26 -2.47
N LYS A 175 -8.43 4.60 -1.50
CA LYS A 175 -8.62 5.78 -0.65
C LYS A 175 -8.66 7.07 -1.47
N ALA A 176 -7.73 7.22 -2.43
CA ALA A 176 -7.70 8.38 -3.31
C ALA A 176 -8.95 8.47 -4.20
N LEU A 177 -9.48 7.33 -4.66
CA LEU A 177 -10.71 7.27 -5.45
C LEU A 177 -11.91 7.73 -4.65
N TRP A 178 -12.11 7.15 -3.47
CA TRP A 178 -13.18 7.52 -2.55
C TRP A 178 -13.19 9.03 -2.30
N ARG A 179 -12.02 9.58 -1.99
CA ARG A 179 -11.84 11.01 -1.76
C ARG A 179 -12.23 11.83 -3.00
N ALA A 180 -11.73 11.48 -4.17
CA ALA A 180 -12.03 12.20 -5.42
C ALA A 180 -13.52 12.17 -5.76
N GLU A 181 -14.21 11.06 -5.49
CA GLU A 181 -15.67 10.93 -5.68
C GLU A 181 -16.45 11.81 -4.70
N VAL A 182 -16.14 11.74 -3.41
CA VAL A 182 -16.84 12.52 -2.38
C VAL A 182 -16.60 14.01 -2.55
N VAL A 183 -15.36 14.44 -2.79
CA VAL A 183 -15.00 15.85 -3.05
C VAL A 183 -15.59 16.35 -4.37
N GLY A 184 -15.53 15.52 -5.42
CA GLY A 184 -16.12 15.83 -6.71
C GLY A 184 -17.63 16.03 -6.63
N ALA A 185 -18.34 15.17 -5.88
CA ALA A 185 -19.78 15.28 -5.67
C ALA A 185 -20.17 16.55 -4.90
N MET A 186 -19.41 16.94 -3.87
CA MET A 186 -19.66 18.20 -3.14
C MET A 186 -19.55 19.41 -4.07
N ARG A 187 -18.49 19.48 -4.86
CA ARG A 187 -18.24 20.64 -5.74
C ARG A 187 -19.18 20.70 -6.93
N ALA A 188 -19.62 19.56 -7.46
CA ALA A 188 -20.66 19.52 -8.49
C ALA A 188 -21.99 20.13 -8.00
N ARG A 189 -22.27 20.06 -6.70
CA ARG A 189 -23.42 20.73 -6.07
C ARG A 189 -23.18 22.21 -5.78
N GLY A 190 -21.92 22.64 -5.70
CA GLY A 190 -21.53 24.00 -5.35
C GLY A 190 -21.67 24.33 -3.86
N THR A 191 -22.01 23.36 -3.02
CA THR A 191 -22.21 23.52 -1.57
C THR A 191 -21.72 22.30 -0.80
N THR A 192 -21.36 22.51 0.47
CA THR A 192 -20.88 21.47 1.37
C THR A 192 -22.06 20.95 2.21
N THR A 193 -22.62 19.81 1.84
CA THR A 193 -23.75 19.23 2.59
C THR A 193 -23.31 18.81 4.00
N ILE A 194 -24.19 18.97 4.99
CA ILE A 194 -23.93 18.41 6.34
C ILE A 194 -24.05 16.89 6.32
N MET A 195 -25.01 16.39 5.55
CA MET A 195 -25.24 14.97 5.30
C MET A 195 -24.20 14.39 4.33
N GLY A 196 -23.84 13.13 4.54
CA GLY A 196 -22.94 12.36 3.67
C GLY A 196 -21.78 11.75 4.43
N ALA A 197 -21.01 10.92 3.73
CA ALA A 197 -19.83 10.29 4.30
C ALA A 197 -18.63 11.26 4.31
N SER A 198 -17.75 11.09 5.29
CA SER A 198 -16.51 11.85 5.39
C SER A 198 -15.62 11.62 4.16
N ALA A 199 -15.03 12.70 3.64
CA ALA A 199 -14.02 12.63 2.59
C ALA A 199 -12.63 12.30 3.15
N LEU A 200 -12.40 12.63 4.43
CA LEU A 200 -11.16 12.41 5.14
C LEU A 200 -11.24 11.19 6.07
N ALA A 201 -10.19 10.37 6.06
CA ALA A 201 -10.04 9.28 7.01
C ALA A 201 -9.50 9.83 8.37
N PRO A 202 -9.69 9.10 9.49
CA PRO A 202 -9.24 9.55 10.81
C PRO A 202 -7.76 9.95 10.87
N GLU A 203 -6.92 9.26 10.11
CA GLU A 203 -5.47 9.44 10.09
C GLU A 203 -5.10 10.74 9.39
N ASP A 204 -5.85 11.14 8.36
CA ASP A 204 -5.66 12.40 7.64
C ASP A 204 -6.04 13.58 8.55
N ILE A 205 -7.15 13.45 9.28
CA ILE A 205 -7.62 14.46 10.24
C ILE A 205 -6.61 14.64 11.37
N ALA A 206 -6.17 13.53 11.98
CA ALA A 206 -5.20 13.55 13.08
C ALA A 206 -3.80 14.02 12.62
N GLY A 207 -3.37 13.60 11.43
CA GLY A 207 -2.15 14.08 10.79
C GLY A 207 -2.17 15.59 10.57
N TRP A 208 -3.27 16.11 10.00
CA TRP A 208 -3.46 17.53 9.76
C TRP A 208 -3.35 18.30 11.07
N PHE A 209 -4.08 17.86 12.10
CA PHE A 209 -4.08 18.54 13.39
C PHE A 209 -2.68 18.63 13.98
N ARG A 210 -1.90 17.53 13.94
CA ARG A 210 -0.51 17.52 14.41
C ARG A 210 0.38 18.47 13.61
N ALA A 211 0.20 18.53 12.29
CA ALA A 211 0.98 19.41 11.42
C ALA A 211 0.74 20.90 11.71
N THR A 212 -0.40 21.28 12.28
CA THR A 212 -0.65 22.66 12.74
C THR A 212 0.11 23.04 14.01
N GLY A 213 0.80 22.07 14.65
CA GLY A 213 1.40 22.25 15.97
C GLY A 213 0.37 22.20 17.12
N GLY A 214 -0.88 21.86 16.81
CA GLY A 214 -1.94 21.66 17.79
C GLY A 214 -1.60 20.55 18.78
N ARG A 215 -2.00 20.74 20.04
CA ARG A 215 -1.97 19.71 21.08
C ARG A 215 -3.38 19.55 21.59
N THR A 216 -3.91 18.32 21.57
CA THR A 216 -5.21 18.07 22.21
C THR A 216 -5.07 18.32 23.70
N THR A 217 -5.93 19.16 24.27
CA THR A 217 -6.07 19.28 25.73
C THR A 217 -7.24 18.44 26.27
N VAL A 218 -7.87 17.64 25.38
CA VAL A 218 -9.01 16.77 25.74
C VAL A 218 -8.49 15.66 26.64
N ALA A 219 -9.01 15.60 27.87
CA ALA A 219 -8.54 14.65 28.86
C ALA A 219 -8.87 13.20 28.47
N GLY A 220 -7.89 12.30 28.59
CA GLY A 220 -8.09 10.86 28.48
C GLY A 220 -8.23 10.31 27.06
N ILE A 221 -7.93 11.09 26.02
CA ILE A 221 -8.00 10.65 24.63
C ILE A 221 -6.92 11.30 23.75
N SER A 222 -6.38 10.54 22.81
CA SER A 222 -5.48 11.04 21.75
C SER A 222 -6.23 11.77 20.64
N ILE A 223 -5.52 12.48 19.77
CA ILE A 223 -6.16 13.13 18.62
C ILE A 223 -6.59 12.09 17.58
N GLU A 224 -5.84 10.99 17.46
CA GLU A 224 -6.14 9.85 16.60
C GLU A 224 -7.48 9.20 16.99
N GLU A 225 -7.66 8.93 18.29
CA GLU A 225 -8.91 8.37 18.82
C GLU A 225 -10.07 9.37 18.67
N LEU A 226 -9.84 10.67 18.91
CA LEU A 226 -10.90 11.67 18.74
C LEU A 226 -11.33 11.80 17.27
N ALA A 227 -10.39 11.84 16.33
CA ALA A 227 -10.68 11.87 14.90
C ALA A 227 -11.45 10.61 14.46
N ALA A 228 -11.08 9.43 14.97
CA ALA A 228 -11.80 8.19 14.72
C ALA A 228 -13.25 8.27 15.22
N ILE A 229 -13.48 8.78 16.43
CA ILE A 229 -14.83 8.98 16.98
C ILE A 229 -15.69 9.87 16.07
N TYR A 230 -15.14 10.98 15.55
CA TYR A 230 -15.90 11.86 14.64
C TYR A 230 -16.33 11.13 13.36
N VAL A 231 -15.42 10.37 12.74
CA VAL A 231 -15.72 9.61 11.53
C VAL A 231 -16.74 8.50 11.82
N GLU A 232 -16.62 7.79 12.93
CA GLU A 232 -17.54 6.73 13.35
C GLU A 232 -18.95 7.24 13.67
N GLU A 233 -19.06 8.23 14.56
CA GLU A 233 -20.37 8.81 14.93
C GLU A 233 -21.00 9.52 13.72
N GLY A 234 -20.19 10.16 12.87
CA GLY A 234 -20.60 10.73 11.59
C GLY A 234 -21.23 9.67 10.69
N ALA A 235 -20.53 8.55 10.44
CA ALA A 235 -21.05 7.45 9.64
C ALA A 235 -22.34 6.86 10.23
N ALA A 236 -22.41 6.68 11.55
CA ALA A 236 -23.60 6.18 12.25
C ALA A 236 -24.82 7.13 12.13
N ALA A 237 -24.61 8.44 12.01
CA ALA A 237 -25.68 9.42 11.83
C ALA A 237 -25.95 9.81 10.36
N GLY A 238 -25.11 9.34 9.42
CA GLY A 238 -25.12 9.78 8.02
C GLY A 238 -24.64 11.22 7.83
N VAL A 239 -23.83 11.74 8.74
CA VAL A 239 -23.31 13.12 8.77
C VAL A 239 -21.82 13.12 8.48
N ARG A 240 -21.33 14.19 7.83
CA ARG A 240 -19.92 14.40 7.55
C ARG A 240 -19.14 14.67 8.84
N GLY A 241 -18.60 13.61 9.44
CA GLY A 241 -17.83 13.66 10.67
C GLY A 241 -16.54 14.47 10.55
N ASP A 242 -15.92 14.49 9.36
CA ASP A 242 -14.74 15.30 9.05
C ASP A 242 -15.02 16.81 9.10
N VAL A 243 -16.19 17.27 8.62
CA VAL A 243 -16.58 18.68 8.74
C VAL A 243 -17.05 19.02 10.15
N ALA A 244 -17.71 18.08 10.85
CA ALA A 244 -18.04 18.25 12.27
C ALA A 244 -16.76 18.40 13.14
N PHE A 245 -15.69 17.68 12.80
CA PHE A 245 -14.38 17.90 13.41
C PHE A 245 -13.86 19.31 13.10
N ALA A 246 -13.93 19.76 11.85
CA ALA A 246 -13.54 21.14 11.48
C ALA A 246 -14.31 22.20 12.27
N GLN A 247 -15.61 21.99 12.48
CA GLN A 247 -16.45 22.83 13.34
C GLN A 247 -15.89 22.88 14.77
N SER A 248 -15.53 21.73 15.34
CA SER A 248 -15.02 21.66 16.71
C SER A 248 -13.72 22.43 16.92
N ILE A 249 -12.88 22.53 15.90
CA ILE A 249 -11.66 23.35 15.93
C ILE A 249 -12.03 24.83 16.08
N VAL A 250 -13.06 25.30 15.37
CA VAL A 250 -13.53 26.69 15.48
C VAL A 250 -14.14 26.96 16.85
N GLU A 251 -15.01 26.06 17.32
CA GLU A 251 -15.79 26.21 18.56
C GLU A 251 -14.92 26.20 19.80
N THR A 252 -13.88 25.37 19.81
CA THR A 252 -13.03 25.16 20.99
C THR A 252 -11.69 25.88 20.92
N GLY A 253 -11.45 26.65 19.86
CA GLY A 253 -10.14 27.27 19.60
C GLY A 253 -9.03 26.23 19.50
N SER A 254 -9.19 25.22 18.65
CA SER A 254 -8.29 24.07 18.47
C SER A 254 -8.12 23.22 19.72
N PHE A 255 -9.22 22.91 20.39
CA PHE A 255 -9.27 22.15 21.64
C PHE A 255 -8.47 22.80 22.79
N ASN A 256 -8.39 24.13 22.84
CA ASN A 256 -7.82 24.85 23.99
C ASN A 256 -8.90 25.28 25.00
N ALA A 257 -10.15 25.43 24.55
CA ALA A 257 -11.30 25.85 25.34
C ALA A 257 -12.43 24.80 25.22
N ILE A 258 -12.17 23.60 25.73
CA ILE A 258 -13.00 22.41 25.44
C ILE A 258 -14.15 22.20 26.42
N GLY A 259 -14.17 22.98 27.51
CA GLY A 259 -15.10 22.78 28.62
C GLY A 259 -15.29 21.29 28.97
N PRO A 260 -16.49 20.87 29.37
CA PRO A 260 -16.84 19.48 29.70
C PRO A 260 -17.13 18.63 28.44
N ASN A 261 -16.14 18.44 27.57
CA ASN A 261 -16.29 17.70 26.30
C ASN A 261 -17.39 18.26 25.38
N ASN A 262 -17.65 19.56 25.43
CA ASN A 262 -18.63 20.20 24.56
C ASN A 262 -17.92 20.84 23.37
N PHE A 263 -17.89 20.10 22.26
CA PHE A 263 -17.12 20.46 21.09
C PHE A 263 -17.86 21.38 20.11
N ALA A 264 -19.13 21.70 20.39
CA ALA A 264 -19.99 22.40 19.43
C ALA A 264 -20.80 23.55 20.05
N GLY A 265 -20.42 23.98 21.27
CA GLY A 265 -21.10 25.06 21.99
C GLY A 265 -22.56 24.74 22.35
N LEU A 266 -22.92 23.46 22.48
CA LEU A 266 -24.31 23.07 22.73
C LEU A 266 -24.80 23.61 24.08
N GLY A 267 -25.92 24.31 24.06
CA GLY A 267 -26.50 24.95 25.25
C GLY A 267 -25.74 26.19 25.75
N ALA A 268 -24.72 26.67 25.03
CA ALA A 268 -24.06 27.93 25.36
C ALA A 268 -24.95 29.12 24.95
N CYS A 269 -25.10 30.11 25.84
CA CYS A 269 -25.75 31.37 25.52
C CYS A 269 -25.09 32.53 26.29
N ASP A 270 -25.09 33.75 25.72
CA ASP A 270 -24.38 34.92 26.29
C ASP A 270 -24.81 35.28 27.74
N SER A 271 -26.04 34.90 28.12
CA SER A 271 -26.59 35.10 29.46
C SER A 271 -26.60 33.85 30.34
N CYS A 272 -26.12 32.71 29.81
CA CYS A 272 -26.12 31.43 30.51
C CYS A 272 -24.84 31.30 31.33
N SER A 273 -24.97 30.94 32.61
CA SER A 273 -23.83 30.68 33.49
C SER A 273 -23.22 29.30 33.32
N ASP A 274 -23.84 28.42 32.52
CA ASP A 274 -23.45 27.02 32.36
C ASP A 274 -23.71 26.55 30.93
N MET A 275 -22.85 25.66 30.44
CA MET A 275 -22.91 25.03 29.10
C MET A 275 -23.18 23.53 29.30
N THR A 276 -23.73 22.82 28.31
CA THR A 276 -23.99 21.37 28.46
C THR A 276 -22.69 20.59 28.72
N HIS A 277 -22.73 19.70 29.72
CA HIS A 277 -21.61 18.82 30.11
C HIS A 277 -21.80 17.41 29.55
N PHE A 278 -20.76 16.90 28.89
CA PHE A 278 -20.74 15.53 28.36
C PHE A 278 -19.74 14.67 29.12
N PRO A 279 -20.15 13.49 29.64
CA PRO A 279 -19.27 12.67 30.49
C PRO A 279 -18.00 12.19 29.80
N THR A 280 -18.07 11.90 28.49
CA THR A 280 -16.92 11.45 27.71
C THR A 280 -16.78 12.26 26.41
N PRO A 281 -15.58 12.27 25.79
CA PRO A 281 -15.39 12.84 24.46
C PRO A 281 -16.37 12.26 23.43
N ARG A 282 -16.62 10.93 23.46
CA ARG A 282 -17.58 10.29 22.54
C ARG A 282 -19.00 10.81 22.74
N ASP A 283 -19.43 11.04 23.97
CA ASP A 283 -20.77 11.58 24.25
C ASP A 283 -20.97 12.98 23.66
N GLY A 284 -19.94 13.83 23.76
CA GLY A 284 -19.94 15.17 23.19
C GLY A 284 -19.97 15.16 21.66
N VAL A 285 -19.11 14.33 21.04
CA VAL A 285 -19.10 14.18 19.57
C VAL A 285 -20.42 13.60 19.07
N ARG A 286 -20.97 12.58 19.73
CA ARG A 286 -22.28 12.01 19.37
C ARG A 286 -23.38 13.06 19.44
N ALA A 287 -23.43 13.85 20.51
CA ALA A 287 -24.41 14.91 20.66
C ALA A 287 -24.33 15.94 19.54
N GLN A 288 -23.12 16.44 19.23
CA GLN A 288 -22.87 17.35 18.12
C GLN A 288 -23.35 16.77 16.79
N VAL A 289 -22.88 15.58 16.44
CA VAL A 289 -23.15 14.94 15.14
C VAL A 289 -24.64 14.65 14.96
N GLN A 290 -25.30 14.15 15.99
CA GLN A 290 -26.75 13.91 15.94
C GLN A 290 -27.54 15.22 15.89
N HIS A 291 -27.05 16.30 16.49
CA HIS A 291 -27.66 17.62 16.36
C HIS A 291 -27.54 18.18 14.94
N LEU A 292 -26.37 18.03 14.32
CA LEU A 292 -26.16 18.33 12.90
C LEU A 292 -27.12 17.53 11.99
N ARG A 293 -27.35 16.24 12.28
CA ARG A 293 -28.34 15.41 11.55
C ARG A 293 -29.73 16.04 11.61
N ASN A 294 -30.15 16.48 12.78
CA ASN A 294 -31.44 17.13 12.95
C ASN A 294 -31.53 18.44 12.14
N TYR A 295 -30.53 19.32 12.23
CA TYR A 295 -30.51 20.55 11.42
C TYR A 295 -30.59 20.29 9.92
N ALA A 296 -29.96 19.21 9.44
CA ALA A 296 -29.82 18.93 8.02
C ALA A 296 -30.98 18.18 7.36
N ASP A 297 -31.66 17.32 8.11
CA ASP A 297 -32.66 16.44 7.54
C ASP A 297 -34.05 16.72 8.13
N PRO A 298 -35.00 17.25 7.33
CA PRO A 298 -36.38 17.47 7.78
C PRO A 298 -37.08 16.17 8.20
N ASN A 299 -36.59 15.01 7.73
CA ASN A 299 -37.12 13.68 8.05
C ASN A 299 -36.25 12.95 9.10
N SER A 300 -35.34 13.63 9.79
CA SER A 300 -34.49 13.01 10.81
C SER A 300 -35.33 12.30 11.88
N ARG A 301 -35.02 11.03 12.13
CA ARG A 301 -35.66 10.18 13.14
C ARG A 301 -34.62 9.35 13.89
N SER A 302 -34.91 9.07 15.16
CA SER A 302 -34.05 8.33 16.08
C SER A 302 -33.82 6.88 15.64
N ASP A 303 -34.80 6.28 14.95
CA ASP A 303 -34.71 4.94 14.36
C ASP A 303 -33.78 4.88 13.13
N GLY A 304 -33.48 6.02 12.52
CA GLY A 304 -32.54 6.16 11.42
C GLY A 304 -31.09 6.36 11.84
N LEU A 305 -30.79 6.39 13.16
CA LEU A 305 -29.44 6.50 13.68
C LEU A 305 -28.84 5.11 13.97
N GLY A 306 -27.56 4.92 13.65
CA GLY A 306 -26.81 3.71 14.01
C GLY A 306 -26.50 3.60 15.51
N HIS A 307 -26.52 4.73 16.24
CA HIS A 307 -26.38 4.80 17.69
C HIS A 307 -27.58 5.53 18.30
N PRO A 308 -28.00 5.18 19.54
CA PRO A 308 -29.14 5.83 20.18
C PRO A 308 -28.91 7.35 20.32
N PRO A 309 -29.98 8.16 20.33
CA PRO A 309 -29.88 9.58 20.63
C PRO A 309 -29.09 9.84 21.91
N SER A 310 -28.23 10.87 21.90
CA SER A 310 -27.39 11.21 23.05
C SER A 310 -28.28 11.52 24.26
N PRO A 311 -28.20 10.73 25.36
CA PRO A 311 -29.03 10.93 26.55
C PRO A 311 -28.62 12.17 27.36
N PHE A 312 -27.49 12.78 27.01
CA PHE A 312 -26.95 13.99 27.65
C PHE A 312 -27.35 15.28 26.93
N TRP A 313 -27.93 15.16 25.73
CA TRP A 313 -28.42 16.30 24.94
C TRP A 313 -29.93 16.24 24.69
N TYR A 314 -30.47 15.04 24.46
CA TYR A 314 -31.89 14.83 24.21
C TYR A 314 -32.55 14.11 25.38
N GLY A 315 -33.68 14.62 25.85
CA GLY A 315 -34.62 13.87 26.67
C GLY A 315 -35.44 12.86 25.83
N PRO A 316 -36.28 12.02 26.48
CA PRO A 316 -37.09 11.03 25.78
C PRO A 316 -38.02 11.66 24.74
N GLY A 317 -37.81 11.34 23.45
CA GLY A 317 -38.60 11.85 22.32
C GLY A 317 -38.11 13.19 21.73
N ASP A 318 -37.23 13.91 22.43
CA ASP A 318 -36.77 15.25 22.02
C ASP A 318 -36.04 15.24 20.69
N PHE A 319 -35.33 14.15 20.38
CA PHE A 319 -34.66 13.99 19.09
C PHE A 319 -35.68 14.03 17.93
N ASP A 320 -36.80 13.32 18.07
CA ASP A 320 -37.81 13.16 17.01
C ASP A 320 -38.73 14.37 16.89
N SER A 321 -38.90 15.12 17.98
CA SER A 321 -39.69 16.37 18.00
C SER A 321 -38.86 17.64 17.87
N PHE A 322 -37.55 17.53 17.57
CA PHE A 322 -36.68 18.69 17.44
C PHE A 322 -37.23 19.72 16.44
N PHE A 323 -37.31 20.99 16.85
CA PHE A 323 -38.06 22.02 16.13
C PHE A 323 -37.37 22.52 14.85
N ALA A 324 -36.03 22.52 14.82
CA ALA A 324 -35.24 23.07 13.72
C ALA A 324 -34.84 22.01 12.67
N LYS A 325 -35.69 20.99 12.47
CA LYS A 325 -35.39 19.93 11.50
C LYS A 325 -35.34 20.46 10.07
N GLY A 326 -34.24 20.21 9.38
CA GLY A 326 -34.03 20.64 7.99
C GLY A 326 -33.83 22.15 7.79
N TRP A 327 -33.50 22.90 8.85
CA TRP A 327 -33.22 24.34 8.76
C TRP A 327 -31.94 24.68 8.00
N CYS A 328 -30.94 23.79 8.01
CA CYS A 328 -29.69 23.99 7.31
C CYS A 328 -29.25 22.67 6.69
N SER A 329 -29.37 22.54 5.38
CA SER A 329 -28.95 21.35 4.65
C SER A 329 -27.45 21.38 4.29
N THR A 330 -26.85 22.57 4.29
CA THR A 330 -25.44 22.78 3.96
C THR A 330 -24.71 23.61 5.02
N TRP A 331 -23.38 23.47 5.06
CA TRP A 331 -22.53 24.19 6.01
C TRP A 331 -22.51 25.70 5.75
N GLU A 332 -22.68 26.13 4.50
CA GLU A 332 -22.77 27.55 4.13
C GLU A 332 -23.93 28.26 4.83
N GLU A 333 -24.97 27.53 5.22
CA GLU A 333 -26.16 28.05 5.89
C GLU A 333 -25.97 28.21 7.41
N MET A 334 -24.88 27.68 8.01
CA MET A 334 -24.76 27.59 9.48
C MET A 334 -24.54 28.93 10.21
N GLY A 335 -24.28 30.03 9.50
CA GLY A 335 -24.16 31.36 10.09
C GLY A 335 -25.50 32.10 10.24
N ALA A 336 -25.43 33.38 10.58
CA ALA A 336 -26.55 34.33 10.52
C ALA A 336 -27.83 33.91 11.30
N GLY A 337 -27.64 33.24 12.44
CA GLY A 337 -28.72 32.89 13.37
C GLY A 337 -29.23 31.45 13.25
N ASN A 338 -28.65 30.64 12.35
CA ASN A 338 -28.97 29.22 12.25
C ASN A 338 -28.25 28.40 13.33
N TRP A 339 -26.95 28.12 13.17
CA TRP A 339 -26.14 27.51 14.23
C TRP A 339 -25.49 28.58 15.10
N ALA A 340 -24.90 29.59 14.47
CA ALA A 340 -24.27 30.72 15.14
C ALA A 340 -24.87 32.05 14.68
N THR A 341 -24.93 33.03 15.58
CA THR A 341 -25.36 34.39 15.26
C THR A 341 -24.39 35.11 14.32
N ASP A 342 -23.11 34.77 14.37
CA ASP A 342 -22.06 35.31 13.51
C ASP A 342 -22.31 34.94 12.03
N PRO A 343 -22.53 35.92 11.12
CA PRO A 343 -22.66 35.66 9.70
C PRO A 343 -21.37 35.08 9.07
N GLY A 344 -20.21 35.34 9.68
CA GLY A 344 -18.90 34.84 9.25
C GLY A 344 -18.57 33.43 9.77
N TYR A 345 -19.50 32.78 10.48
CA TYR A 345 -19.27 31.47 11.09
C TYR A 345 -18.98 30.37 10.06
N ALA A 346 -19.87 30.18 9.08
CA ALA A 346 -19.74 29.14 8.07
C ALA A 346 -18.42 29.21 7.29
N PRO A 347 -17.98 30.40 6.79
CA PRO A 347 -16.67 30.55 6.17
C PRO A 347 -15.48 30.12 7.05
N LYS A 348 -15.54 30.32 8.37
CA LYS A 348 -14.46 29.90 9.29
C LYS A 348 -14.33 28.38 9.36
N VAL A 349 -15.46 27.68 9.50
CA VAL A 349 -15.51 26.22 9.54
C VAL A 349 -15.04 25.63 8.22
N LEU A 350 -15.57 26.15 7.10
CA LEU A 350 -15.18 25.68 5.77
C LEU A 350 -13.71 25.96 5.46
N ALA A 351 -13.14 27.08 5.94
CA ALA A 351 -11.71 27.34 5.79
C ALA A 351 -10.83 26.37 6.60
N VAL A 352 -11.30 25.85 7.75
CA VAL A 352 -10.62 24.77 8.46
C VAL A 352 -10.71 23.48 7.64
N TYR A 353 -11.91 23.15 7.15
CA TYR A 353 -12.14 21.94 6.36
C TYR A 353 -11.32 21.93 5.06
N ASP A 354 -11.26 23.04 4.34
CA ASP A 354 -10.44 23.17 3.13
C ASP A 354 -8.96 22.93 3.43
N ARG A 355 -8.42 23.44 4.54
CA ARG A 355 -7.04 23.14 4.97
C ARG A 355 -6.84 21.68 5.36
N MET A 356 -7.86 21.02 5.93
CA MET A 356 -7.81 19.58 6.22
C MET A 356 -7.79 18.78 4.93
N LEU A 357 -8.57 19.22 3.93
CA LEU A 357 -8.53 18.65 2.59
C LEU A 357 -7.13 18.84 1.98
N GLU A 358 -6.57 20.03 1.96
CA GLU A 358 -5.21 20.32 1.44
C GLU A 358 -4.07 19.59 2.18
N TYR A 359 -4.29 18.97 3.34
CA TYR A 359 -3.27 18.19 4.04
C TYR A 359 -3.40 16.69 3.83
N GLY A 360 -4.64 16.18 3.75
CA GLY A 360 -4.86 14.78 3.38
C GLY A 360 -4.49 14.49 1.93
N THR A 361 -3.91 15.48 1.25
CA THR A 361 -3.22 15.37 -0.03
C THR A 361 -1.72 15.25 0.20
#